data_AF-A0A1B3W8C6-F1
#
_entry.id   AF-A0A1B3W8C6-F1
#
_cell.length_a   1.000
_cell.length_b   1.000
_cell.length_c   1.000
_cell.angle_alpha   90.00
_cell.angle_beta   90.00
_cell.angle_gamma   90.00
#
_symmetry.space_group_name_H-M   'P 1'
#
loop_
_entity.id
_entity.type
_entity.pdbx_description
1 polymer ?
#
loop_
_entity_poly.entity_id
_entity_poly.type
_entity_poly.pdbx_seq_one_letter_code
_entity_poly.pdbx_strand_id
1 'polypeptide(L)'
;MMSGQDDAWRQRQEWIESITGLRDGDAISEHDREILYREYDRMQQSVQEAMHAMAPEYARRVREDGKESADEWIHARTHELGVENGRRLRQELKELSFADELELDGPAR
;
A
#
# COMPACT_ATOMS: atom_id res chain seq x y z
N MET A 1 18.46 17.51 12.22
CA MET A 1 17.59 16.37 12.58
C MET A 1 16.34 16.55 11.75
N MET A 2 16.18 15.77 10.67
CA MET A 2 14.93 15.81 9.90
C MET A 2 13.83 15.18 10.76
N SER A 3 12.71 15.88 10.89
CA SER A 3 11.63 15.48 11.78
C SER A 3 10.89 14.30 11.15
N GLY A 4 10.55 13.25 11.90
CA GLY A 4 9.86 12.07 11.35
C GLY A 4 8.50 12.36 10.68
N GLN A 5 7.96 13.56 10.85
CA GLN A 5 6.81 14.07 10.09
C GLN A 5 7.15 14.35 8.61
N ASP A 6 8.36 14.83 8.33
CA ASP A 6 8.82 15.12 6.96
C ASP A 6 8.99 13.83 6.15
N ASP A 7 9.49 12.77 6.80
CA ASP A 7 9.67 11.45 6.19
C ASP A 7 8.32 10.78 5.91
N ALA A 8 7.36 10.86 6.85
CA ALA A 8 6.01 10.33 6.66
C ALA A 8 5.26 11.06 5.53
N TRP A 9 5.43 12.38 5.42
CA TRP A 9 4.85 13.16 4.33
C TRP A 9 5.47 12.78 2.98
N ARG A 10 6.79 12.63 2.91
CA ARG A 10 7.49 12.23 1.67
C ARG A 10 7.06 10.84 1.22
N GLN A 11 6.96 9.88 2.13
CA GLN A 11 6.57 8.52 1.77
C GLN A 11 5.13 8.43 1.27
N ARG A 12 4.24 9.28 1.79
CA ARG A 12 2.89 9.45 1.24
C ARG A 12 2.91 10.03 -0.18
N GLN A 13 3.73 11.04 -0.44
CA GLN A 13 3.85 11.61 -1.80
C GLN A 13 4.32 10.57 -2.79
N GLU A 14 5.44 9.90 -2.50
CA GLU A 14 6.01 8.86 -3.37
C GLU A 14 5.01 7.73 -3.66
N TRP A 15 4.17 7.38 -2.69
CA TRP A 15 3.12 6.38 -2.87
C TRP A 15 1.99 6.87 -3.80
N ILE A 16 1.54 8.12 -3.65
CA ILE A 16 0.54 8.73 -4.55
C ILE A 16 1.08 8.80 -5.98
N GLU A 17 2.32 9.24 -6.15
CA GLU A 17 2.99 9.30 -7.45
C GLU A 17 3.10 7.91 -8.09
N SER A 18 3.44 6.89 -7.30
CA SER A 18 3.51 5.49 -7.75
C SER A 18 2.17 4.95 -8.25
N ILE A 19 1.06 5.33 -7.61
CA ILE A 19 -0.27 4.83 -7.94
C ILE A 19 -0.89 5.55 -9.12
N THR A 20 -0.71 6.86 -9.18
CA THR A 20 -1.29 7.69 -10.23
C THR A 20 -0.43 7.74 -11.47
N GLY A 21 0.86 7.36 -11.38
CA GLY A 21 1.83 7.52 -12.45
C GLY A 21 2.18 8.99 -12.74
N LEU A 22 1.61 9.92 -11.97
CA LEU A 22 1.76 11.36 -12.15
C LEU A 22 2.93 11.83 -11.27
N ARG A 23 3.99 12.31 -11.92
CA ARG A 23 5.11 12.98 -11.24
C ARG A 23 4.82 14.44 -10.90
N ASP A 24 3.82 15.03 -11.56
CA ASP A 24 3.40 16.42 -11.34
C ASP A 24 2.03 16.43 -10.66
N GLY A 25 2.00 16.86 -9.40
CA GLY A 25 0.84 16.78 -8.52
C GLY A 25 -0.38 17.62 -8.91
N ASP A 26 -0.31 18.41 -10.00
CA ASP A 26 -1.38 19.31 -10.45
C ASP A 26 -2.52 18.60 -11.21
N ALA A 27 -2.33 17.36 -11.63
CA ALA A 27 -3.36 16.57 -12.30
C ALA A 27 -4.37 15.90 -11.33
N ILE A 28 -4.11 15.94 -10.02
CA ILE A 28 -4.98 15.36 -9.00
C ILE A 28 -5.58 16.49 -8.17
N SER A 29 -6.91 16.52 -8.02
CA SER A 29 -7.56 17.54 -7.20
C SER A 29 -7.17 17.41 -5.72
N GLU A 30 -7.33 18.48 -4.95
CA GLU A 30 -7.10 18.43 -3.50
C GLU A 30 -8.00 17.39 -2.83
N HIS A 31 -9.24 17.26 -3.31
CA HIS A 31 -10.20 16.27 -2.81
C HIS A 31 -9.76 14.83 -3.07
N ASP A 32 -9.30 14.54 -4.30
CA ASP A 32 -8.76 13.22 -4.65
C ASP A 32 -7.51 12.89 -3.81
N ARG A 33 -6.66 13.89 -3.56
CA ARG A 33 -5.45 13.73 -2.73
C ARG A 33 -5.79 13.39 -1.29
N GLU A 34 -6.84 14.00 -0.72
CA GLU A 34 -7.34 13.65 0.62
C GLU A 34 -7.81 12.20 0.69
N ILE A 35 -8.51 11.70 -0.34
CA ILE A 35 -8.97 10.32 -0.39
C ILE A 35 -7.77 9.37 -0.46
N LEU A 36 -6.79 9.66 -1.32
CA LEU A 36 -5.57 8.87 -1.44
C LEU A 36 -4.77 8.82 -0.13
N TYR A 37 -4.63 9.94 0.59
CA TYR A 37 -3.96 9.94 1.90
C TYR A 37 -4.67 9.08 2.93
N ARG A 38 -6.01 9.10 2.96
CA ARG A 38 -6.78 8.26 3.87
C ARG A 38 -6.59 6.78 3.56
N GLU A 39 -6.59 6.42 2.29
CA GLU A 39 -6.36 5.03 1.87
C GLU A 39 -4.93 4.57 2.13
N TYR A 40 -3.93 5.45 1.95
CA TYR A 40 -2.56 5.17 2.38
C TYR A 40 -2.48 4.85 3.88
N ASP A 41 -3.07 5.70 4.72
CA ASP A 41 -3.04 5.52 6.18
C ASP A 41 -3.71 4.24 6.62
N ARG A 42 -4.86 3.97 6.01
CA ARG A 42 -5.59 2.74 6.26
C ARG A 42 -4.78 1.51 5.85
N MET A 43 -4.12 1.56 4.70
CA MET A 43 -3.27 0.47 4.23
C MET A 43 -2.09 0.27 5.19
N GLN A 44 -1.41 1.34 5.61
CA GLN A 44 -0.33 1.28 6.59
C GLN A 44 -0.82 0.67 7.91
N GLN A 45 -1.96 1.11 8.42
CA GLN A 45 -2.56 0.57 9.64
C GLN A 45 -2.87 -0.93 9.49
N SER A 46 -3.48 -1.36 8.39
CA SER A 46 -3.79 -2.77 8.14
C SER A 46 -2.53 -3.64 8.08
N VAL A 47 -1.46 -3.15 7.46
CA VAL A 47 -0.17 -3.84 7.43
C VAL A 47 0.44 -3.96 8.81
N GLN A 48 0.44 -2.89 9.60
CA GLN A 48 0.95 -2.91 10.97
C GLN A 48 0.16 -3.89 11.85
N GLU A 49 -1.17 -3.85 11.80
CA GLU A 49 -2.04 -4.75 12.55
C GLU A 49 -1.80 -6.22 12.15
N ALA A 50 -1.70 -6.51 10.85
CA ALA A 50 -1.40 -7.84 10.35
C ALA A 50 -0.02 -8.34 10.81
N MET A 51 1.02 -7.50 10.73
CA MET A 51 2.36 -7.84 11.20
C MET A 51 2.38 -8.11 12.70
N HIS A 52 1.69 -7.30 13.49
CA HIS A 52 1.53 -7.53 14.93
C HIS A 52 0.81 -8.85 15.24
N ALA A 53 -0.24 -9.18 14.49
CA ALA A 53 -0.96 -10.44 14.64
C ALA A 53 -0.13 -11.66 14.21
N MET A 54 0.78 -11.50 13.24
CA MET A 54 1.65 -12.55 12.71
C MET A 54 2.89 -12.81 13.57
N ALA A 55 3.37 -11.81 14.32
CA ALA A 55 4.56 -11.91 15.16
C ALA A 55 4.62 -13.14 16.09
N PRO A 56 3.56 -13.52 16.85
CA PRO A 56 3.62 -14.71 17.70
C PRO A 56 3.75 -16.01 16.92
N GLU A 57 3.09 -16.11 15.76
CA GLU A 57 3.15 -17.29 14.89
C GLU A 57 4.51 -17.39 14.18
N TYR A 58 5.08 -16.25 13.75
CA TYR A 58 6.45 -16.20 13.24
C TYR A 58 7.43 -16.74 14.29
N ALA A 59 7.35 -16.26 15.53
CA ALA A 59 8.23 -16.72 16.62
C ALA A 59 8.03 -18.20 16.98
N ARG A 60 6.82 -18.75 16.78
CA ARG A 60 6.56 -20.19 16.91
C ARG A 60 7.26 -20.98 15.79
N ARG A 61 7.08 -20.56 14.54
CA ARG A 61 7.70 -21.19 13.36
C ARG A 61 9.22 -21.13 13.38
N VAL A 62 9.81 -20.00 13.80
CA VAL A 62 11.27 -19.89 13.97
C VAL A 62 11.81 -20.95 14.93
N ARG A 63 11.05 -21.28 16.00
CA ARG A 63 11.46 -22.28 17.00
C ARG A 63 11.22 -23.72 16.55
N GLU A 64 10.13 -23.98 15.82
CA GLU A 64 9.72 -25.33 15.41
C GLU A 64 10.35 -25.75 14.08
N ASP A 65 10.31 -24.87 13.08
CA ASP A 65 10.63 -25.15 11.68
C ASP A 65 11.92 -24.45 11.20
N GLY A 66 12.47 -23.58 12.04
CA GLY A 66 13.66 -22.78 11.72
C GLY A 66 13.33 -21.47 11.01
N LYS A 67 14.35 -20.61 10.91
CA LYS A 67 14.18 -19.23 10.43
C LYS A 67 13.77 -19.15 8.96
N GLU A 68 14.36 -19.98 8.10
CA GLU A 68 14.09 -19.95 6.66
C GLU A 68 12.61 -20.23 6.34
N SER A 69 12.02 -21.26 6.95
CA SER A 69 10.60 -21.58 6.78
C SER A 69 9.68 -20.49 7.35
N ALA A 70 10.05 -19.88 8.47
CA ALA A 70 9.31 -18.77 9.06
C ALA A 70 9.36 -17.51 8.16
N ASP A 71 10.51 -17.25 7.54
CA ASP A 71 10.73 -16.15 6.60
C ASP A 71 9.89 -16.37 5.32
N GLU A 72 9.89 -17.57 4.74
CA GLU A 72 9.03 -17.90 3.61
C GLU A 72 7.54 -17.70 3.93
N TRP A 73 7.11 -18.14 5.12
CA TRP A 73 5.73 -17.98 5.56
C TRP A 73 5.33 -16.50 5.71
N ILE A 74 6.18 -15.68 6.35
CA ILE A 74 5.85 -14.25 6.54
C ILE A 74 5.89 -13.50 5.20
N HIS A 75 6.78 -13.87 4.28
CA HIS A 75 6.79 -13.33 2.92
C HIS A 75 5.51 -13.67 2.15
N ALA A 76 5.07 -14.93 2.20
CA ALA A 76 3.82 -15.35 1.56
C ALA A 76 2.62 -14.59 2.14
N ARG A 77 2.54 -14.45 3.47
CA ARG A 77 1.47 -13.69 4.12
C ARG A 77 1.50 -12.20 3.81
N THR A 78 2.68 -11.59 3.77
CA THR A 78 2.83 -10.18 3.39
C THR A 78 2.42 -9.96 1.94
N HIS A 79 2.75 -10.90 1.04
CA HIS A 79 2.34 -10.84 -0.36
C HIS A 79 0.82 -10.89 -0.52
N GLU A 80 0.14 -11.83 0.17
CA GLU A 80 -1.32 -11.92 0.15
C GLU A 80 -1.99 -10.63 0.61
N LEU A 81 -1.48 -10.03 1.70
CA LEU A 81 -1.96 -8.76 2.21
C LEU A 81 -1.75 -7.62 1.20
N GLY A 82 -0.61 -7.59 0.52
CA GLY A 82 -0.33 -6.64 -0.55
C GLY A 82 -1.27 -6.80 -1.75
N VAL A 83 -1.61 -8.03 -2.13
CA VAL A 83 -2.57 -8.32 -3.20
C VAL A 83 -3.98 -7.86 -2.83
N GLU A 84 -4.42 -8.11 -1.60
CA GLU A 84 -5.72 -7.67 -1.09
C GLU A 84 -5.81 -6.14 -1.06
N ASN A 85 -4.81 -5.47 -0.47
CA ASN A 85 -4.71 -4.02 -0.42
C ASN A 85 -4.68 -3.41 -1.83
N GLY A 86 -3.93 -3.99 -2.76
CA GLY A 86 -3.88 -3.54 -4.15
C GLY A 86 -5.19 -3.75 -4.91
N ARG A 87 -5.94 -4.83 -4.65
CA ARG A 87 -7.28 -5.05 -5.25
C ARG A 87 -8.27 -4.01 -4.76
N ARG A 88 -8.25 -3.71 -3.46
CA ARG A 88 -9.11 -2.70 -2.86
C ARG A 88 -8.77 -1.31 -3.38
N LEU A 89 -7.51 -0.93 -3.38
CA LEU A 89 -7.05 0.35 -3.92
C LEU A 89 -7.55 0.53 -5.35
N ARG A 90 -7.46 -0.50 -6.21
CA ARG A 90 -8.03 -0.45 -7.57
C ARG A 90 -9.56 -0.30 -7.62
N GLN A 91 -10.30 -0.65 -6.58
CA GLN A 91 -11.73 -0.37 -6.49
C GLN A 91 -11.96 1.08 -6.11
N GLU A 92 -11.30 1.57 -5.06
CA GLU A 92 -11.42 2.96 -4.60
C GLU A 92 -10.98 3.94 -5.70
N LEU A 93 -9.89 3.66 -6.41
CA LEU A 93 -9.40 4.48 -7.52
C LEU A 93 -10.42 4.60 -8.66
N LYS A 94 -11.28 3.60 -8.89
CA LYS A 94 -12.32 3.67 -9.93
C LYS A 94 -13.43 4.66 -9.58
N GLU A 95 -13.55 5.02 -8.30
CA GLU A 95 -14.53 5.98 -7.81
C GLU A 95 -13.97 7.41 -7.79
N LEU A 96 -12.67 7.59 -8.08
CA LEU A 96 -12.01 8.90 -8.11
C LEU A 96 -12.23 9.63 -9.43
N SER A 97 -12.24 10.96 -9.35
CA SER A 97 -12.63 11.82 -10.47
C SER A 97 -11.65 11.79 -11.65
N PHE A 98 -10.40 11.42 -11.40
CA PHE A 98 -9.35 11.27 -12.41
C PHE A 98 -9.24 9.86 -12.99
N ALA A 99 -10.09 8.91 -12.57
CA ALA A 99 -10.07 7.54 -13.09
C ALA A 99 -10.31 7.46 -14.61
N ASP A 100 -11.05 8.43 -15.17
CA ASP A 100 -11.26 8.58 -16.61
C ASP A 100 -10.02 9.09 -17.36
N GLU A 101 -9.16 9.88 -16.70
CA GLU A 101 -7.92 10.43 -17.28
C GLU A 101 -6.75 9.43 -17.14
N LEU A 102 -6.86 8.51 -16.19
CA LEU A 102 -5.90 7.44 -15.91
C LEU A 102 -6.02 6.26 -16.88
N GLU A 103 -6.72 6.39 -18.03
CA GLU A 103 -7.00 5.35 -19.04
C GLU A 103 -5.95 4.25 -18.95
N LEU A 104 -6.26 3.25 -18.11
CA LEU A 104 -5.44 2.08 -17.93
C LEU A 104 -5.65 1.31 -19.21
N ASP A 105 -4.85 1.64 -20.23
CA ASP A 105 -4.86 1.10 -21.58
C ASP A 105 -5.41 -0.33 -21.54
N GLY A 106 -6.72 -0.45 -21.76
CA GLY A 106 -7.33 -1.73 -22.02
C GLY A 106 -6.64 -2.27 -23.26
N PRO A 107 -6.23 -3.55 -23.29
CA PRO A 107 -5.47 -4.05 -24.43
C PRO A 107 -6.24 -3.76 -25.71
N ALA A 108 -5.60 -3.00 -26.60
CA ALA A 108 -6.11 -2.68 -27.92
C ALA A 108 -6.63 -3.95 -28.58
N ARG A 109 -7.91 -3.90 -28.98
CA ARG A 109 -8.60 -5.01 -29.62
C ARG A 109 -8.20 -5.16 -31.09
#